data_AF-A0A183TD11-F1
#
_entry.id   AF-A0A183TD11-F1
#
_cell.length_a   1.000
_cell.length_b   1.000
_cell.length_c   1.000
_cell.angle_alpha   90.00
_cell.angle_beta   90.00
_cell.angle_gamma   90.00
#
_symmetry.space_group_name_H-M   'P 1'
#
loop_
_entity.id
_entity.type
_entity.pdbx_description
1 polymer ?
#
loop_
_entity_poly.entity_id
_entity_poly.type
_entity_poly.pdbx_seq_one_letter_code
_entity_poly.pdbx_strand_id
1 'polypeptide(L)'
;LIAKEKVDHDLNRSRERSNAFLWDDEYILLAVTETDGDEKSITTTETSTPPVSDNIGETAYSKMWLYSLILRVLKFLQAEPGDPDTIVSDTIDSELEEELCCLWDITVNRDVLPHLREFRLVPVFSGAVVRVLCPRLTCAAPTRSPLPPPVQEISLGILANLALDESECTQMTEEPTFIINILNLMGSTDTRILMELFRLLQAALASHSNRQAWLDAIHFTPEFFDRVTFILCSSTNAGLLVNTISAVETIVRVDDSISEVWCNDQLLSSILEAQKQMHWLHGDEVEVIHRLLYIFSSNRTGVQTLMSKYYDLYPGFGVYLRKVCEDEPHLIPFERYHNSLRAIIPVIDVIVSNLPLMSALTTFDSDSDILPCLFNIVWGCAQQEHLATCSISLTGLWEDLSVMFGDLMRRVQDLLQEKMPTDSAGGGGTASTPPASVSRTLRWLYCLEKSTSPGLREAFVRCCLSRRGEVRGYLVYACHQLHLENLLELVTDEN
;
A
#
# COMPACT_ATOMS: atom_id res chain seq x y z
N LEU A 1 12.89 28.22 11.15
CA LEU A 1 11.55 28.63 11.61
C LEU A 1 10.58 28.65 10.43
N ILE A 2 10.77 29.50 9.42
CA ILE A 2 9.91 29.53 8.20
C ILE A 2 9.88 28.17 7.44
N ALA A 3 11.03 27.50 7.27
CA ALA A 3 11.07 26.17 6.65
C ALA A 3 10.42 25.07 7.50
N LYS A 4 10.30 25.27 8.82
CA LYS A 4 9.66 24.32 9.73
C LYS A 4 8.14 24.52 9.73
N GLU A 5 7.69 25.78 9.80
CA GLU A 5 6.26 26.14 9.71
C GLU A 5 5.64 25.73 8.37
N LYS A 6 6.40 25.81 7.27
CA LYS A 6 5.93 25.35 5.95
C LYS A 6 5.78 23.83 5.88
N VAL A 7 6.76 23.08 6.39
CA VAL A 7 6.68 21.62 6.52
C VAL A 7 5.49 21.24 7.39
N ASP A 8 5.31 21.89 8.54
CA ASP A 8 4.19 21.59 9.46
C ASP A 8 2.81 21.90 8.82
N HIS A 9 2.70 22.95 7.99
CA HIS A 9 1.48 23.26 7.23
C HIS A 9 1.20 22.25 6.11
N ASP A 10 2.22 21.85 5.35
CA ASP A 10 2.07 20.86 4.27
C ASP A 10 1.78 19.46 4.84
N LEU A 11 2.36 19.12 6.00
CA LEU A 11 2.04 17.90 6.76
C LEU A 11 0.59 17.88 7.24
N ASN A 12 0.08 19.00 7.78
CA ASN A 12 -1.33 19.08 8.19
C ASN A 12 -2.27 18.93 7.00
N ARG A 13 -1.95 19.52 5.84
CA ARG A 13 -2.74 19.35 4.61
C ARG A 13 -2.68 17.92 4.06
N SER A 14 -1.51 17.27 4.15
CA SER A 14 -1.34 15.86 3.77
C SER A 14 -2.14 14.94 4.69
N ARG A 15 -2.08 15.15 6.02
CA ARG A 15 -2.86 14.40 7.03
C ARG A 15 -4.36 14.58 6.89
N GLU A 16 -4.84 15.80 6.62
CA GLU A 16 -6.26 16.06 6.36
C GLU A 16 -6.76 15.33 5.11
N ARG A 17 -5.91 15.17 4.08
CA ARG A 17 -6.19 14.34 2.91
C ARG A 17 -6.15 12.85 3.24
N SER A 18 -5.15 12.37 3.98
CA SER A 18 -5.07 10.97 4.42
C SER A 18 -6.32 10.54 5.20
N ASN A 19 -6.86 11.41 6.06
CA ASN A 19 -8.08 11.14 6.82
C ASN A 19 -9.37 11.18 5.96
N ALA A 20 -9.36 11.91 4.84
CA ALA A 20 -10.46 11.94 3.86
C ALA A 20 -10.35 10.80 2.83
N PHE A 21 -9.18 10.18 2.70
CA PHE A 21 -8.90 8.97 1.93
C PHE A 21 -8.95 7.75 2.85
N LEU A 22 -10.12 7.51 3.43
CA LEU A 22 -10.44 6.18 3.93
C LEU A 22 -10.67 5.32 2.69
N TRP A 23 -9.63 4.57 2.32
CA TRP A 23 -9.80 3.38 1.52
C TRP A 23 -10.85 2.54 2.24
N ASP A 24 -12.01 2.31 1.62
CA ASP A 24 -12.95 1.32 2.13
C ASP A 24 -12.15 0.03 2.38
N ASP A 25 -12.23 -0.49 3.61
CA ASP A 25 -11.48 -1.66 4.11
C ASP A 25 -11.72 -2.96 3.28
N GLU A 26 -12.45 -2.89 2.17
CA GLU A 26 -12.80 -4.00 1.27
C GLU A 26 -11.65 -4.46 0.37
N TYR A 27 -10.61 -3.66 0.10
CA TYR A 27 -9.59 -4.03 -0.90
C TYR A 27 -8.50 -5.00 -0.41
N ILE A 28 -8.35 -5.20 0.91
CA ILE A 28 -7.46 -6.26 1.45
C ILE A 28 -8.17 -7.64 1.40
N LEU A 29 -9.46 -7.66 1.05
CA LEU A 29 -10.33 -8.83 1.16
C LEU A 29 -10.62 -9.57 -0.16
N LEU A 30 -10.25 -9.02 -1.31
CA LEU A 30 -10.77 -9.47 -2.62
C LEU A 30 -9.97 -10.57 -3.32
N ALA A 31 -8.96 -11.17 -2.66
CA ALA A 31 -8.41 -12.43 -3.14
C ALA A 31 -9.23 -13.60 -2.57
N VAL A 32 -9.97 -14.28 -3.46
CA VAL A 32 -10.82 -15.47 -3.25
C VAL A 32 -12.30 -15.15 -2.96
N THR A 33 -13.07 -14.88 -4.02
CA THR A 33 -14.43 -15.43 -4.21
C THR A 33 -14.91 -15.15 -5.64
N GLU A 34 -15.02 -16.18 -6.48
CA GLU A 34 -15.99 -16.22 -7.58
C GLU A 34 -16.45 -17.67 -7.78
N THR A 35 -17.74 -17.93 -7.57
CA THR A 35 -18.65 -18.68 -8.47
C THR A 35 -20.06 -18.76 -7.85
N ASP A 36 -20.99 -17.98 -8.41
CA ASP A 36 -22.45 -18.27 -8.45
C ASP A 36 -22.67 -19.63 -9.15
N GLY A 37 -23.71 -20.44 -8.93
CA GLY A 37 -25.04 -20.27 -8.35
C GLY A 37 -25.99 -21.10 -9.25
N ASP A 38 -26.80 -22.01 -8.68
CA ASP A 38 -28.13 -22.34 -9.26
C ASP A 38 -29.01 -23.25 -8.39
N GLU A 39 -30.31 -23.01 -8.54
CA GLU A 39 -31.48 -23.30 -7.70
C GLU A 39 -31.82 -24.79 -7.46
N LYS A 40 -32.41 -25.06 -6.29
CA LYS A 40 -33.17 -26.30 -6.01
C LYS A 40 -34.64 -26.01 -5.72
N SER A 41 -35.49 -26.71 -6.45
CA SER A 41 -36.93 -26.82 -6.30
C SER A 41 -37.33 -27.64 -5.05
N ILE A 42 -38.42 -27.22 -4.42
CA ILE A 42 -38.99 -27.80 -3.19
C ILE A 42 -40.07 -28.82 -3.55
N THR A 43 -40.01 -30.02 -2.95
CA THR A 43 -41.20 -30.82 -2.63
C THR A 43 -40.99 -31.58 -1.31
N THR A 44 -41.91 -31.34 -0.39
CA THR A 44 -42.07 -31.88 0.98
C THR A 44 -42.58 -33.31 1.03
N THR A 45 -42.05 -34.10 1.98
CA THR A 45 -42.71 -35.06 2.94
C THR A 45 -41.57 -35.97 3.48
N GLU A 46 -41.34 -36.26 4.76
CA GLU A 46 -42.21 -36.58 5.89
C GLU A 46 -41.48 -36.27 7.23
N THR A 47 -42.25 -36.05 8.28
CA THR A 47 -41.82 -35.87 9.67
C THR A 47 -41.08 -37.10 10.23
N SER A 48 -39.76 -37.01 10.30
CA SER A 48 -38.94 -37.63 11.34
C SER A 48 -38.14 -36.51 12.00
N THR A 49 -37.93 -36.56 13.31
CA THR A 49 -36.99 -35.63 13.97
C THR A 49 -35.68 -35.66 13.18
N PRO A 50 -35.22 -34.54 12.61
CA PRO A 50 -34.11 -34.57 11.69
C PRO A 50 -32.91 -35.17 12.43
N PRO A 51 -32.17 -36.13 11.82
CA PRO A 51 -30.91 -36.55 12.39
C PRO A 51 -30.11 -35.27 12.66
N VAL A 52 -29.51 -35.16 13.85
CA VAL A 52 -28.61 -34.05 14.15
C VAL A 52 -27.58 -34.04 13.03
N SER A 53 -27.67 -33.02 12.17
CA SER A 53 -26.82 -32.91 11.00
C SER A 53 -25.37 -32.90 11.50
N ASP A 54 -24.59 -33.90 11.09
CA ASP A 54 -23.17 -33.99 11.40
C ASP A 54 -22.35 -33.04 10.53
N ASN A 55 -22.99 -32.16 9.76
CA ASN A 55 -22.30 -31.22 8.89
C ASN A 55 -21.83 -29.99 9.68
N ILE A 56 -20.66 -29.45 9.31
CA ILE A 56 -20.18 -28.15 9.78
C ILE A 56 -20.89 -27.07 8.96
N GLY A 57 -21.88 -26.40 9.56
CA GLY A 57 -22.73 -25.44 8.84
C GLY A 57 -23.43 -26.10 7.65
N GLU A 58 -23.41 -25.44 6.50
CA GLU A 58 -23.95 -25.95 5.23
C GLU A 58 -22.92 -26.71 4.38
N THR A 59 -21.73 -26.99 4.93
CA THR A 59 -20.67 -27.67 4.19
C THR A 59 -20.89 -29.18 4.12
N ALA A 60 -20.14 -29.85 3.24
CA ALA A 60 -20.12 -31.32 3.15
C ALA A 60 -19.25 -31.98 4.25
N TYR A 61 -18.58 -31.21 5.10
CA TYR A 61 -17.61 -31.72 6.07
C TYR A 61 -18.26 -32.12 7.39
N SER A 62 -17.79 -33.23 7.95
CA SER A 62 -18.32 -33.82 9.18
C SER A 62 -17.73 -33.19 10.45
N LYS A 63 -18.56 -32.93 11.46
CA LYS A 63 -18.12 -32.50 12.81
C LYS A 63 -17.32 -33.60 13.49
N MET A 64 -17.74 -34.85 13.36
CA MET A 64 -17.02 -36.01 13.90
C MET A 64 -15.63 -36.18 13.29
N TRP A 65 -15.49 -35.91 11.99
CA TRP A 65 -14.18 -35.87 11.34
C TRP A 65 -13.28 -34.80 11.99
N LEU A 66 -13.79 -33.57 12.15
CA LEU A 66 -13.00 -32.48 12.74
C LEU A 66 -12.60 -32.75 14.19
N TYR A 67 -13.50 -33.30 15.02
CA TYR A 67 -13.13 -33.72 16.38
C TYR A 67 -12.06 -34.80 16.38
N SER A 68 -12.13 -35.76 15.46
CA SER A 68 -11.12 -36.82 15.32
C SER A 68 -9.76 -36.25 14.93
N LEU A 69 -9.74 -35.31 13.98
CA LEU A 69 -8.54 -34.58 13.57
C LEU A 69 -7.92 -33.80 14.74
N ILE A 70 -8.71 -33.01 15.47
CA ILE A 70 -8.23 -32.25 16.63
C ILE A 70 -7.60 -33.17 17.68
N LEU A 71 -8.24 -34.31 17.98
CA LEU A 71 -7.70 -35.28 18.92
C LEU A 71 -6.37 -35.90 18.44
N ARG A 72 -6.23 -36.17 17.13
CA ARG A 72 -4.95 -36.61 16.54
C ARG A 72 -3.87 -35.55 16.69
N VAL A 73 -4.18 -34.29 16.38
CA VAL A 73 -3.24 -33.16 16.53
C VAL A 73 -2.82 -33.01 17.99
N LEU A 74 -3.76 -33.02 18.93
CA LEU A 74 -3.43 -32.91 20.36
C LEU A 74 -2.56 -34.07 20.86
N LYS A 75 -2.83 -35.31 20.44
CA LYS A 75 -1.97 -36.47 20.75
C LYS A 75 -0.57 -36.27 20.19
N PHE A 76 -0.48 -35.82 18.94
CA PHE A 76 0.79 -35.49 18.31
C PHE A 76 1.55 -34.42 19.11
N LEU A 77 0.88 -33.37 19.58
CA LEU A 77 1.46 -32.31 20.42
C LEU A 77 1.84 -32.75 21.85
N GLN A 78 1.30 -33.85 22.33
CA GLN A 78 1.60 -34.40 23.66
C GLN A 78 2.66 -35.51 23.63
N ALA A 79 2.97 -36.07 22.47
CA ALA A 79 3.93 -37.18 22.34
C ALA A 79 5.33 -36.78 22.83
N GLU A 80 5.83 -37.39 23.90
CA GLU A 80 7.19 -37.15 24.40
C GLU A 80 8.25 -37.93 23.57
N PRO A 81 9.48 -37.40 23.43
CA PRO A 81 10.54 -38.13 22.76
C PRO A 81 10.96 -39.37 23.57
N GLY A 82 10.58 -40.57 23.12
CA GLY A 82 11.03 -41.85 23.68
C GLY A 82 9.93 -42.84 24.11
N ASP A 83 8.67 -42.57 23.81
CA ASP A 83 7.59 -43.54 24.02
C ASP A 83 7.70 -44.71 23.01
N PRO A 84 7.84 -45.98 23.47
CA PRO A 84 8.02 -47.15 22.62
C PRO A 84 6.84 -47.46 21.68
N ASP A 85 5.63 -46.95 21.97
CA ASP A 85 4.47 -47.08 21.08
C ASP A 85 4.37 -45.93 20.06
N THR A 86 5.21 -44.89 20.21
CA THR A 86 5.28 -43.78 19.26
C THR A 86 6.35 -44.11 18.23
N ILE A 87 5.95 -44.60 17.06
CA ILE A 87 6.80 -44.57 15.87
C ILE A 87 7.05 -43.10 15.58
N VAL A 88 8.15 -42.54 16.10
CA VAL A 88 8.64 -41.22 15.73
C VAL A 88 9.19 -41.37 14.31
N SER A 89 8.29 -41.35 13.34
CA SER A 89 8.63 -40.97 11.98
C SER A 89 9.02 -39.50 12.05
N ASP A 90 10.19 -39.15 11.50
CA ASP A 90 10.68 -37.76 11.41
C ASP A 90 9.79 -36.86 10.52
N THR A 91 8.67 -37.40 10.04
CA THR A 91 7.67 -36.78 9.18
C THR A 91 6.29 -36.95 9.81
N ILE A 92 5.45 -35.93 9.72
CA ILE A 92 4.03 -36.12 10.02
C ILE A 92 3.49 -37.21 9.10
N ASP A 93 2.58 -38.03 9.64
CA ASP A 93 1.84 -38.99 8.85
C ASP A 93 1.16 -38.27 7.68
N SER A 94 1.43 -38.70 6.45
CA SER A 94 0.94 -38.05 5.23
C SER A 94 -0.58 -37.89 5.25
N GLU A 95 -1.30 -38.81 5.90
CA GLU A 95 -2.75 -38.73 6.09
C GLU A 95 -3.16 -37.58 7.03
N LEU A 96 -2.41 -37.36 8.13
CA LEU A 96 -2.68 -36.24 9.04
C LEU A 96 -2.36 -34.89 8.37
N GLU A 97 -1.32 -34.81 7.56
CA GLU A 97 -1.02 -33.61 6.76
C GLU A 97 -2.14 -33.29 5.76
N GLU A 98 -2.63 -34.30 5.04
CA GLU A 98 -3.74 -34.14 4.08
C GLU A 98 -5.03 -33.68 4.77
N GLU A 99 -5.36 -34.24 5.92
CA GLU A 99 -6.52 -33.80 6.73
C GLU A 99 -6.36 -32.38 7.26
N LEU A 100 -5.14 -31.97 7.64
CA LEU A 100 -4.84 -30.60 8.06
C LEU A 100 -4.96 -29.61 6.90
N CYS A 101 -4.49 -29.98 5.69
CA CYS A 101 -4.71 -29.19 4.48
C CYS A 101 -6.20 -29.04 4.16
N CYS A 102 -6.98 -30.12 4.30
CA CYS A 102 -8.43 -30.05 4.15
C CYS A 102 -9.06 -29.07 5.15
N LEU A 103 -8.62 -29.07 6.42
CA LEU A 103 -9.09 -28.09 7.39
C LEU A 103 -8.68 -26.66 7.02
N TRP A 104 -7.47 -26.46 6.52
CA TRP A 104 -7.02 -25.17 6.02
C TRP A 104 -7.95 -24.69 4.88
N ASP A 105 -8.23 -25.53 3.89
CA ASP A 105 -9.15 -25.20 2.78
C ASP A 105 -10.55 -24.82 3.29
N ILE A 106 -11.09 -25.53 4.28
CA ILE A 106 -12.38 -25.19 4.89
C ILE A 106 -12.35 -23.79 5.51
N THR A 107 -11.28 -23.46 6.23
CA THR A 107 -11.15 -22.18 6.94
C THR A 107 -10.99 -20.99 6.00
N VAL A 108 -10.70 -21.19 4.71
CA VAL A 108 -10.69 -20.09 3.72
C VAL A 108 -12.09 -19.48 3.57
N ASN A 109 -13.14 -20.28 3.72
CA ASN A 109 -14.52 -19.79 3.62
C ASN A 109 -14.95 -19.07 4.92
N ARG A 110 -15.10 -17.75 4.83
CA ARG A 110 -15.51 -16.88 5.93
C ARG A 110 -16.86 -17.24 6.54
N ASP A 111 -17.80 -17.73 5.74
CA ASP A 111 -19.13 -18.12 6.22
C ASP A 111 -19.07 -19.37 7.11
N VAL A 112 -17.99 -20.16 7.03
CA VAL A 112 -17.78 -21.36 7.84
C VAL A 112 -17.17 -21.01 9.21
N LEU A 113 -16.44 -19.91 9.34
CA LEU A 113 -15.72 -19.55 10.56
C LEU A 113 -16.63 -19.49 11.81
N PRO A 114 -17.83 -18.89 11.78
CA PRO A 114 -18.73 -18.89 12.94
C PRO A 114 -19.12 -20.29 13.41
N HIS A 115 -19.18 -21.27 12.50
CA HIS A 115 -19.48 -22.67 12.81
C HIS A 115 -18.28 -23.41 13.40
N LEU A 116 -17.05 -22.95 13.15
CA LEU A 116 -15.83 -23.56 13.68
C LEU A 116 -15.53 -23.18 15.14
N ARG A 117 -16.16 -22.11 15.66
CA ARG A 117 -15.96 -21.64 17.05
C ARG A 117 -16.22 -22.71 18.11
N GLU A 118 -17.17 -23.62 17.86
CA GLU A 118 -17.52 -24.68 18.81
C GLU A 118 -16.36 -25.67 19.05
N PHE A 119 -15.42 -25.77 18.11
CA PHE A 119 -14.30 -26.72 18.14
C PHE A 119 -13.06 -26.17 18.84
N ARG A 120 -13.02 -24.87 19.19
CA ARG A 120 -11.89 -24.22 19.89
C ARG A 120 -10.55 -24.50 19.21
N LEU A 121 -10.44 -24.14 17.94
CA LEU A 121 -9.25 -24.43 17.13
C LEU A 121 -8.04 -23.56 17.52
N VAL A 122 -8.25 -22.32 17.96
CA VAL A 122 -7.17 -21.38 18.32
C VAL A 122 -6.18 -21.96 19.33
N PRO A 123 -6.57 -22.49 20.51
CA PRO A 123 -5.62 -23.09 21.45
C PRO A 123 -4.84 -24.29 20.89
N VAL A 124 -5.48 -25.10 20.04
CA VAL A 124 -4.88 -26.30 19.44
C VAL A 124 -3.73 -25.89 18.52
N PHE A 125 -4.01 -24.98 17.59
CA PHE A 125 -3.02 -24.56 16.59
C PHE A 125 -2.00 -23.57 17.15
N SER A 126 -2.36 -22.77 18.14
CA SER A 126 -1.39 -21.95 18.89
C SER A 126 -0.36 -22.85 19.58
N GLY A 127 -0.81 -23.93 20.21
CA GLY A 127 0.08 -24.94 20.78
C GLY A 127 0.96 -25.61 19.74
N ALA A 128 0.44 -25.88 18.54
CA ALA A 128 1.20 -26.44 17.43
C ALA A 128 2.32 -25.52 16.97
N VAL A 129 2.06 -24.21 16.84
CA VAL A 129 3.06 -23.21 16.46
C VAL A 129 4.16 -23.06 17.53
N VAL A 130 3.78 -22.95 18.82
CA VAL A 130 4.72 -22.71 19.93
C VAL A 130 5.61 -23.91 20.23
N ARG A 131 5.12 -25.13 20.07
CA ARG A 131 5.91 -26.35 20.33
C ARG A 131 7.17 -26.42 19.46
N VAL A 132 7.15 -25.82 18.27
CA VAL A 132 8.31 -25.77 17.35
C VAL A 132 9.35 -24.71 17.80
N LEU A 133 8.93 -23.69 18.54
CA LEU A 133 9.77 -22.60 19.03
C LEU A 133 10.57 -22.93 20.30
N CYS A 134 10.33 -24.08 20.95
CA CYS A 134 10.96 -24.43 22.23
C CYS A 134 12.43 -24.94 22.05
N PRO A 135 13.47 -24.18 22.47
CA PRO A 135 14.88 -24.57 22.26
C PRO A 135 15.30 -25.80 23.08
N ARG A 136 14.62 -26.06 24.21
CA ARG A 136 14.97 -27.19 25.11
C ARG A 136 14.73 -28.57 24.48
N LEU A 137 13.93 -28.67 23.43
CA LEU A 137 13.66 -29.92 22.72
C LEU A 137 14.43 -30.03 21.39
N THR A 138 14.84 -28.92 20.79
CA THR A 138 15.65 -28.88 19.56
C THR A 138 17.16 -28.93 19.80
N CYS A 139 17.65 -28.64 21.02
CA CYS A 139 19.09 -28.59 21.32
C CYS A 139 19.72 -29.91 21.85
N ALA A 140 18.98 -31.01 21.97
CA ALA A 140 19.49 -32.22 22.66
C ALA A 140 20.16 -33.29 21.76
N ALA A 141 20.20 -33.14 20.43
CA ALA A 141 20.99 -34.03 19.56
C ALA A 141 21.21 -33.40 18.17
N PRO A 142 22.38 -33.59 17.51
CA PRO A 142 22.64 -33.10 16.15
C PRO A 142 21.79 -33.77 15.04
N THR A 143 20.77 -34.55 15.41
CA THR A 143 19.94 -35.36 14.51
C THR A 143 18.45 -35.25 14.81
N ARG A 144 18.01 -34.34 15.68
CA ARG A 144 16.58 -34.16 16.02
C ARG A 144 16.01 -32.95 15.28
N SER A 145 15.20 -33.22 14.26
CA SER A 145 14.53 -32.22 13.45
C SER A 145 13.51 -31.44 14.30
N PRO A 146 13.40 -30.10 14.16
CA PRO A 146 12.14 -29.41 14.46
C PRO A 146 11.02 -30.05 13.63
N LEU A 147 9.75 -29.91 14.05
CA LEU A 147 8.58 -30.35 13.28
C LEU A 147 8.79 -30.09 11.78
N PRO A 148 8.39 -31.00 10.87
CA PRO A 148 8.51 -30.73 9.45
C PRO A 148 7.79 -29.39 9.15
N PRO A 149 8.44 -28.47 8.41
CA PRO A 149 7.91 -27.12 8.16
C PRO A 149 6.46 -27.03 7.65
N PRO A 150 5.90 -28.03 6.92
CA PRO A 150 4.48 -28.04 6.52
C PRO A 150 3.50 -27.84 7.68
N VAL A 151 3.74 -28.40 8.85
CA VAL A 151 2.71 -28.42 9.91
C VAL A 151 2.61 -27.09 10.62
N GLN A 152 3.76 -26.43 10.80
CA GLN A 152 3.80 -25.07 11.36
C GLN A 152 3.21 -24.07 10.37
N GLU A 153 3.52 -24.21 9.08
CA GLU A 153 2.91 -23.46 7.98
C GLU A 153 1.38 -23.64 7.97
N ILE A 154 0.87 -24.87 7.91
CA ILE A 154 -0.56 -25.17 7.88
C ILE A 154 -1.26 -24.64 9.15
N SER A 155 -0.64 -24.81 10.32
CA SER A 155 -1.20 -24.30 11.59
C SER A 155 -1.30 -22.78 11.60
N LEU A 156 -0.27 -22.07 11.13
CA LEU A 156 -0.30 -20.62 10.97
C LEU A 156 -1.34 -20.19 9.95
N GLY A 157 -1.48 -20.94 8.85
CA GLY A 157 -2.46 -20.66 7.82
C GLY A 157 -3.91 -20.81 8.32
N ILE A 158 -4.18 -21.86 9.09
CA ILE A 158 -5.47 -22.02 9.77
C ILE A 158 -5.72 -20.85 10.73
N LEU A 159 -4.74 -20.48 11.57
CA LEU A 159 -4.88 -19.35 12.50
C LEU A 159 -5.09 -18.01 11.78
N ALA A 160 -4.39 -17.76 10.68
CA ALA A 160 -4.54 -16.56 9.86
C ALA A 160 -5.94 -16.46 9.24
N ASN A 161 -6.55 -17.58 8.84
CA ASN A 161 -7.94 -17.62 8.39
C ASN A 161 -8.91 -17.38 9.56
N LEU A 162 -8.71 -18.05 10.69
CA LEU A 162 -9.54 -17.87 11.89
C LEU A 162 -9.48 -16.42 12.41
N ALA A 163 -8.35 -15.72 12.26
CA ALA A 163 -8.18 -14.33 12.69
C ALA A 163 -9.10 -13.35 11.94
N LEU A 164 -9.70 -13.76 10.81
CA LEU A 164 -10.72 -12.97 10.11
C LEU A 164 -12.05 -12.94 10.87
N ASP A 165 -12.27 -13.87 11.80
CA ASP A 165 -13.37 -13.85 12.75
C ASP A 165 -12.96 -13.07 14.01
N GLU A 166 -13.70 -12.02 14.35
CA GLU A 166 -13.34 -11.12 15.46
C GLU A 166 -13.29 -11.84 16.82
N SER A 167 -14.12 -12.86 17.03
CA SER A 167 -14.12 -13.63 18.28
C SER A 167 -12.85 -14.49 18.41
N GLU A 168 -12.46 -15.19 17.35
CA GLU A 168 -11.24 -16.01 17.33
C GLU A 168 -9.97 -15.14 17.38
N CYS A 169 -9.97 -13.99 16.69
CA CYS A 169 -8.89 -13.00 16.76
C CYS A 169 -8.69 -12.47 18.19
N THR A 170 -9.78 -12.18 18.89
CA THR A 170 -9.75 -11.77 20.30
C THR A 170 -9.17 -12.87 21.17
N GLN A 171 -9.59 -14.13 20.96
CA GLN A 171 -9.04 -15.26 21.70
C GLN A 171 -7.53 -15.42 21.51
N MET A 172 -7.02 -15.23 20.29
CA MET A 172 -5.58 -15.23 20.00
C MET A 172 -4.85 -14.07 20.66
N THR A 173 -5.44 -12.88 20.64
CA THR A 173 -4.83 -11.64 21.15
C THR A 173 -4.76 -11.64 22.69
N GLU A 174 -5.75 -12.22 23.36
CA GLU A 174 -5.80 -12.36 24.82
C GLU A 174 -4.91 -13.50 25.35
N GLU A 175 -4.47 -14.43 24.49
CA GLU A 175 -3.59 -15.53 24.88
C GLU A 175 -2.21 -14.97 25.29
N PRO A 176 -1.78 -15.21 26.55
CA PRO A 176 -0.51 -14.66 27.01
C PRO A 176 0.66 -15.22 26.20
N THR A 177 1.45 -14.34 25.60
CA THR A 177 2.65 -14.65 24.79
C THR A 177 2.40 -15.06 23.34
N PHE A 178 1.16 -15.31 22.90
CA PHE A 178 0.87 -15.66 21.50
C PHE A 178 1.51 -14.69 20.51
N ILE A 179 1.20 -13.39 20.64
CA ILE A 179 1.70 -12.36 19.73
C ILE A 179 3.24 -12.37 19.67
N ILE A 180 3.90 -12.43 20.82
CA ILE A 180 5.37 -12.46 20.91
C ILE A 180 5.92 -13.72 20.23
N ASN A 181 5.29 -14.88 20.43
CA ASN A 181 5.69 -16.13 19.79
C ASN A 181 5.54 -16.05 18.27
N ILE A 182 4.46 -15.45 17.77
CA ILE A 182 4.27 -15.19 16.33
C ILE A 182 5.37 -14.27 15.81
N LEU A 183 5.62 -13.13 16.46
CA LEU A 183 6.66 -12.19 16.02
C LEU A 183 8.07 -12.81 16.00
N ASN A 184 8.36 -13.73 16.92
CA ASN A 184 9.64 -14.47 16.93
C ASN A 184 9.84 -15.36 15.68
N LEU A 185 8.77 -15.79 15.01
CA LEU A 185 8.87 -16.58 13.77
C LEU A 185 9.41 -15.78 12.58
N MET A 186 9.51 -14.45 12.68
CA MET A 186 10.21 -13.66 11.67
C MET A 186 11.71 -14.02 11.57
N GLY A 187 12.24 -14.77 12.54
CA GLY A 187 13.56 -15.40 12.43
C GLY A 187 13.63 -16.69 11.64
N SER A 188 12.50 -17.18 11.12
CA SER A 188 12.47 -18.36 10.25
C SER A 188 13.17 -18.08 8.92
N THR A 189 13.87 -19.10 8.41
CA THR A 189 14.40 -19.10 7.04
C THR A 189 13.43 -19.73 6.05
N ASP A 190 12.30 -20.30 6.51
CA ASP A 190 11.28 -20.87 5.63
C ASP A 190 10.31 -19.79 5.16
N THR A 191 10.34 -19.50 3.86
CA THR A 191 9.48 -18.54 3.17
C THR A 191 8.00 -18.76 3.44
N ARG A 192 7.54 -20.02 3.53
CA ARG A 192 6.12 -20.34 3.68
C ARG A 192 5.61 -19.98 5.07
N ILE A 193 6.41 -20.25 6.10
CA ILE A 193 6.13 -19.80 7.47
C ILE A 193 6.04 -18.27 7.52
N LEU A 194 6.97 -17.56 6.86
CA LEU A 194 6.95 -16.10 6.82
C LEU A 194 5.73 -15.56 6.08
N MET A 195 5.31 -16.18 4.97
CA MET A 195 4.10 -15.78 4.24
C MET A 195 2.85 -15.85 5.13
N GLU A 196 2.66 -16.96 5.84
CA GLU A 196 1.51 -17.14 6.72
C GLU A 196 1.57 -16.27 7.97
N LEU A 197 2.77 -15.98 8.49
CA LEU A 197 2.95 -14.99 9.55
C LEU A 197 2.45 -13.61 9.12
N PHE A 198 2.87 -13.12 7.95
CA PHE A 198 2.43 -11.80 7.50
C PHE A 198 0.94 -11.77 7.18
N ARG A 199 0.36 -12.89 6.72
CA ARG A 199 -1.08 -13.01 6.51
C ARG A 199 -1.86 -12.95 7.84
N LEU A 200 -1.40 -13.65 8.87
CA LEU A 200 -1.96 -13.57 10.23
C LEU A 200 -1.86 -12.15 10.77
N LEU A 201 -0.70 -11.50 10.60
CA LEU A 201 -0.48 -10.14 11.06
C LEU A 201 -1.45 -9.16 10.39
N GLN A 202 -1.65 -9.28 9.08
CA GLN A 202 -2.62 -8.46 8.35
C GLN A 202 -4.05 -8.69 8.84
N ALA A 203 -4.47 -9.95 9.04
CA ALA A 203 -5.80 -10.27 9.55
C ALA A 203 -6.02 -9.67 10.95
N ALA A 204 -5.03 -9.78 11.83
CA ALA A 204 -5.09 -9.22 13.18
C ALA A 204 -5.13 -7.68 13.19
N LEU A 205 -4.35 -7.01 12.34
CA LEU A 205 -4.33 -5.56 12.21
C LEU A 205 -5.64 -5.02 11.58
N ALA A 206 -6.30 -5.80 10.75
CA ALA A 206 -7.61 -5.45 10.21
C ALA A 206 -8.70 -5.41 11.31
N SER A 207 -8.61 -6.25 12.35
CA SER A 207 -9.54 -6.20 13.49
C SER A 207 -9.36 -4.91 14.30
N HIS A 208 -10.40 -4.06 14.31
CA HIS A 208 -10.41 -2.79 15.05
C HIS A 208 -10.26 -3.00 16.57
N SER A 209 -10.81 -4.10 17.10
CA SER A 209 -10.76 -4.40 18.53
C SER A 209 -9.39 -4.90 18.98
N ASN A 210 -8.65 -5.59 18.10
CA ASN A 210 -7.43 -6.31 18.47
C ASN A 210 -6.14 -5.63 18.01
N ARG A 211 -6.19 -4.79 16.95
CA ARG A 211 -5.01 -4.20 16.32
C ARG A 211 -4.03 -3.53 17.28
N GLN A 212 -4.52 -2.84 18.32
CA GLN A 212 -3.64 -2.10 19.21
C GLN A 212 -2.66 -3.00 19.96
N ALA A 213 -3.11 -4.18 20.43
CA ALA A 213 -2.23 -5.11 21.12
C ALA A 213 -1.12 -5.65 20.21
N TRP A 214 -1.43 -5.85 18.93
CA TRP A 214 -0.45 -6.27 17.93
C TRP A 214 0.55 -5.16 17.60
N LEU A 215 0.07 -3.92 17.43
CA LEU A 215 0.93 -2.75 17.21
C LEU A 215 1.87 -2.51 18.39
N ASP A 216 1.36 -2.58 19.63
CA ASP A 216 2.17 -2.45 20.84
C ASP A 216 3.29 -3.51 20.85
N ALA A 217 2.95 -4.78 20.58
CA ALA A 217 3.93 -5.86 20.54
C ALA A 217 4.98 -5.67 19.44
N ILE A 218 4.58 -5.22 18.25
CA ILE A 218 5.50 -4.87 17.15
C ILE A 218 6.45 -3.76 17.59
N HIS A 219 5.91 -2.68 18.17
CA HIS A 219 6.68 -1.54 18.63
C HIS A 219 7.73 -1.95 19.69
N PHE A 220 7.40 -2.88 20.57
CA PHE A 220 8.32 -3.39 21.59
C PHE A 220 9.22 -4.54 21.14
N THR A 221 9.13 -4.99 19.89
CA THR A 221 10.00 -6.03 19.31
C THR A 221 11.15 -5.38 18.54
N PRO A 222 12.38 -5.27 19.12
CA PRO A 222 13.43 -4.41 18.57
C PRO A 222 13.91 -4.86 17.17
N GLU A 223 13.93 -6.17 16.93
CA GLU A 223 14.41 -6.75 15.67
C GLU A 223 13.36 -6.72 14.56
N PHE A 224 12.14 -6.24 14.83
CA PHE A 224 11.04 -6.38 13.88
C PHE A 224 11.36 -5.64 12.57
N PHE A 225 11.74 -4.38 12.68
CA PHE A 225 12.07 -3.53 11.55
C PHE A 225 13.29 -4.03 10.77
N ASP A 226 14.33 -4.51 11.47
CA ASP A 226 15.53 -5.06 10.85
C ASP A 226 15.20 -6.32 10.03
N ARG A 227 14.32 -7.18 10.53
CA ARG A 227 13.88 -8.39 9.81
C ARG A 227 13.01 -8.06 8.60
N VAL A 228 12.10 -7.09 8.71
CA VAL A 228 11.32 -6.58 7.58
C VAL A 228 12.24 -6.06 6.48
N THR A 229 13.17 -5.18 6.81
CA THR A 229 14.09 -4.60 5.80
C THR A 229 15.01 -5.65 5.19
N PHE A 230 15.46 -6.63 5.99
CA PHE A 230 16.19 -7.80 5.48
C PHE A 230 15.37 -8.58 4.44
N ILE A 231 14.13 -8.96 4.77
CA ILE A 231 13.24 -9.71 3.85
C ILE A 231 13.05 -8.95 2.54
N LEU A 232 12.77 -7.65 2.61
CA LEU A 232 12.58 -6.80 1.42
C LEU A 232 13.83 -6.75 0.53
N CYS A 233 15.02 -6.73 1.12
CA CYS A 233 16.28 -6.68 0.37
C CYS A 233 16.79 -8.06 -0.11
N SER A 234 16.39 -9.16 0.52
CA SER A 234 17.02 -10.47 0.28
C SER A 234 16.10 -11.53 -0.34
N SER A 235 14.78 -11.38 -0.25
CA SER A 235 13.83 -12.39 -0.75
C SER A 235 13.63 -12.25 -2.25
N THR A 236 13.61 -13.37 -2.98
CA THR A 236 13.17 -13.42 -4.38
C THR A 236 11.75 -14.00 -4.54
N ASN A 237 11.02 -14.19 -3.45
CA ASN A 237 9.64 -14.64 -3.48
C ASN A 237 8.69 -13.43 -3.51
N ALA A 238 8.00 -13.25 -4.64
CA ALA A 238 7.08 -12.13 -4.86
C ALA A 238 5.95 -12.07 -3.82
N GLY A 239 5.33 -13.21 -3.49
CA GLY A 239 4.25 -13.27 -2.51
C GLY A 239 4.68 -12.83 -1.12
N LEU A 240 5.85 -13.30 -0.65
CA LEU A 240 6.43 -12.87 0.62
C LEU A 240 6.71 -11.35 0.63
N LEU A 241 7.28 -10.81 -0.44
CA LEU A 241 7.57 -9.39 -0.54
C LEU A 241 6.30 -8.53 -0.50
N VAL A 242 5.27 -8.89 -1.28
CA VAL A 242 3.99 -8.17 -1.28
C VAL A 242 3.37 -8.23 0.11
N ASN A 243 3.31 -9.41 0.74
CA ASN A 243 2.75 -9.55 2.09
C ASN A 243 3.52 -8.72 3.13
N THR A 244 4.85 -8.65 2.99
CA THR A 244 5.70 -7.83 3.86
C THR A 244 5.41 -6.34 3.65
N ILE A 245 5.37 -5.86 2.40
CA ILE A 245 5.09 -4.45 2.08
C ILE A 245 3.68 -4.06 2.55
N SER A 246 2.67 -4.90 2.30
CA SER A 246 1.29 -4.65 2.73
C SER A 246 1.16 -4.61 4.25
N ALA A 247 1.87 -5.49 4.98
CA ALA A 247 1.89 -5.44 6.44
C ALA A 247 2.54 -4.14 6.95
N VAL A 248 3.68 -3.73 6.37
CA VAL A 248 4.33 -2.47 6.72
C VAL A 248 3.42 -1.27 6.43
N GLU A 249 2.81 -1.23 5.24
CA GLU A 249 1.85 -0.20 4.86
C GLU A 249 0.72 -0.07 5.87
N THR A 250 0.12 -1.19 6.28
CA THR A 250 -0.95 -1.18 7.26
C THR A 250 -0.45 -0.71 8.64
N ILE A 251 0.72 -1.14 9.09
CA ILE A 251 1.31 -0.70 10.36
C ILE A 251 1.53 0.82 10.37
N VAL A 252 2.22 1.36 9.36
CA VAL A 252 2.55 2.80 9.31
C VAL A 252 1.35 3.69 8.95
N ARG A 253 0.29 3.12 8.40
CA ARG A 253 -1.00 3.80 8.18
C ARG A 253 -1.78 3.95 9.48
N VAL A 254 -1.75 2.93 10.34
CA VAL A 254 -2.57 2.90 11.57
C VAL A 254 -1.85 3.57 12.75
N ASP A 255 -0.53 3.43 12.86
CA ASP A 255 0.24 3.98 13.97
C ASP A 255 1.18 5.11 13.53
N ASP A 256 0.77 6.35 13.84
CA ASP A 256 1.54 7.56 13.54
C ASP A 256 2.94 7.57 14.17
N SER A 257 3.11 6.96 15.35
CA SER A 257 4.38 6.94 16.06
C SER A 257 5.38 6.01 15.36
N ILE A 258 4.92 4.84 14.92
CA ILE A 258 5.70 3.92 14.10
C ILE A 258 5.98 4.58 12.74
N SER A 259 4.99 5.20 12.12
CA SER A 259 5.11 5.92 10.84
C SER A 259 6.25 6.95 10.84
N GLU A 260 6.31 7.80 11.88
CA GLU A 260 7.34 8.84 12.01
C GLU A 260 8.76 8.25 12.16
N VAL A 261 8.90 7.04 12.72
CA VAL A 261 10.20 6.36 12.90
C VAL A 261 10.60 5.54 11.68
N TRP A 262 9.65 4.81 11.08
CA TRP A 262 9.90 3.82 10.03
C TRP A 262 9.95 4.41 8.64
N CYS A 263 9.25 5.53 8.36
CA CYS A 263 9.30 6.22 7.07
C CYS A 263 10.64 6.95 6.85
N ASN A 264 11.72 6.19 6.78
CA ASN A 264 13.10 6.64 6.71
C ASN A 264 13.81 6.08 5.46
N ASP A 265 15.07 6.50 5.27
CA ASP A 265 15.91 6.11 4.14
C ASP A 265 16.06 4.59 3.96
N GLN A 266 16.14 3.86 5.08
CA GLN A 266 16.36 2.43 5.07
C GLN A 266 15.12 1.68 4.59
N LEU A 267 13.93 2.02 5.10
CA LEU A 267 12.69 1.42 4.61
C LEU A 267 12.45 1.75 3.13
N LEU A 268 12.64 3.02 2.73
CA LEU A 268 12.47 3.42 1.33
C LEU A 268 13.39 2.65 0.40
N SER A 269 14.68 2.56 0.73
CA SER A 269 15.66 1.82 -0.07
C SER A 269 15.31 0.34 -0.17
N SER A 270 14.85 -0.27 0.92
CA SER A 270 14.41 -1.66 0.94
C SER A 270 13.19 -1.91 0.05
N ILE A 271 12.20 -1.02 0.04
CA ILE A 271 11.02 -1.12 -0.84
C ILE A 271 11.43 -0.98 -2.31
N LEU A 272 12.31 -0.03 -2.63
CA LEU A 272 12.77 0.19 -4.00
C LEU A 272 13.63 -0.98 -4.51
N GLU A 273 14.44 -1.58 -3.65
CA GLU A 273 15.17 -2.80 -4.03
C GLU A 273 14.19 -3.96 -4.29
N ALA A 274 13.16 -4.13 -3.43
CA ALA A 274 12.11 -5.12 -3.63
C ALA A 274 11.35 -4.93 -4.94
N GLN A 275 11.01 -3.69 -5.27
CA GLN A 275 10.35 -3.35 -6.53
C GLN A 275 11.24 -3.67 -7.75
N LYS A 276 12.52 -3.31 -7.66
CA LYS A 276 13.49 -3.49 -8.73
C LYS A 276 13.78 -4.96 -9.02
N GLN A 277 13.99 -5.79 -7.99
CA GLN A 277 14.28 -7.21 -8.17
C GLN A 277 13.09 -7.99 -8.75
N MET A 278 11.86 -7.55 -8.46
CA MET A 278 10.63 -8.16 -8.99
C MET A 278 10.19 -7.59 -10.35
N HIS A 279 10.84 -6.52 -10.81
CA HIS A 279 10.42 -5.76 -12.00
C HIS A 279 8.95 -5.33 -11.93
N TRP A 280 8.49 -4.90 -10.75
CA TRP A 280 7.13 -4.40 -10.56
C TRP A 280 7.01 -2.98 -11.13
N LEU A 281 6.51 -2.89 -12.36
CA LEU A 281 6.34 -1.62 -13.10
C LEU A 281 4.92 -1.08 -13.02
N HIS A 282 3.93 -1.96 -12.95
CA HIS A 282 2.50 -1.65 -12.83
C HIS A 282 1.75 -2.84 -12.23
N GLY A 283 0.54 -2.63 -11.72
CA GLY A 283 -0.28 -3.67 -11.08
C GLY A 283 -0.55 -3.38 -9.62
N ASP A 284 -1.23 -4.31 -8.96
CA ASP A 284 -1.69 -4.14 -7.58
C ASP A 284 -0.52 -4.07 -6.60
N GLU A 285 0.57 -4.79 -6.87
CA GLU A 285 1.80 -4.77 -6.07
C GLU A 285 2.42 -3.37 -6.04
N VAL A 286 2.39 -2.67 -7.18
CA VAL A 286 2.91 -1.30 -7.29
C VAL A 286 1.97 -0.30 -6.61
N GLU A 287 0.65 -0.54 -6.64
CA GLU A 287 -0.30 0.29 -5.92
C GLU A 287 -0.03 0.31 -4.41
N VAL A 288 0.27 -0.84 -3.80
CA VAL A 288 0.64 -0.89 -2.37
C VAL A 288 1.89 -0.02 -2.10
N ILE A 289 2.88 -0.08 -2.99
CA ILE A 289 4.08 0.76 -2.89
C ILE A 289 3.70 2.24 -3.00
N HIS A 290 2.84 2.62 -3.94
CA HIS A 290 2.39 4.01 -4.07
C HIS A 290 1.66 4.51 -2.81
N ARG A 291 0.78 3.69 -2.22
CA ARG A 291 0.11 4.03 -0.95
C ARG A 291 1.12 4.21 0.18
N LEU A 292 2.13 3.35 0.26
CA LEU A 292 3.20 3.50 1.25
C LEU A 292 4.01 4.79 1.03
N LEU A 293 4.36 5.14 -0.22
CA LEU A 293 5.03 6.41 -0.55
C LEU A 293 4.15 7.62 -0.22
N TYR A 294 2.83 7.51 -0.39
CA TYR A 294 1.90 8.53 0.05
C TYR A 294 1.94 8.73 1.58
N ILE A 295 2.06 7.67 2.37
CA ILE A 295 2.25 7.78 3.83
C ILE A 295 3.56 8.50 4.16
N PHE A 296 4.66 8.24 3.43
CA PHE A 296 5.91 9.00 3.59
C PHE A 296 5.68 10.51 3.37
N SER A 297 4.76 10.90 2.49
CA SER A 297 4.44 12.30 2.23
C SER A 297 3.62 12.99 3.35
N SER A 298 3.20 12.24 4.38
CA SER A 298 2.31 12.71 5.44
C SER A 298 2.97 12.89 6.81
N ASN A 299 4.24 12.52 6.94
CA ASN A 299 5.01 12.65 8.18
C ASN A 299 6.39 13.28 7.92
N ARG A 300 7.04 13.82 8.96
CA ARG A 300 8.20 14.70 8.74
C ARG A 300 9.43 13.94 8.28
N THR A 301 9.71 12.78 8.89
CA THR A 301 10.82 11.90 8.51
C THR A 301 10.66 11.41 7.06
N GLY A 302 9.44 11.04 6.68
CA GLY A 302 9.10 10.59 5.34
C GLY A 302 9.32 11.68 4.29
N VAL A 303 8.83 12.90 4.53
CA VAL A 303 9.05 14.05 3.62
C VAL A 303 10.55 14.30 3.43
N GLN A 304 11.33 14.30 4.50
CA GLN A 304 12.79 14.48 4.42
C GLN A 304 13.45 13.37 3.59
N THR A 305 12.99 12.13 3.78
CA THR A 305 13.48 10.97 3.04
C THR A 305 13.17 11.10 1.54
N LEU A 306 11.91 11.41 1.19
CA LEU A 306 11.46 11.63 -0.20
C LEU A 306 12.28 12.73 -0.89
N MET A 307 12.52 13.86 -0.21
CA MET A 307 13.35 14.95 -0.74
C MET A 307 14.80 14.53 -0.99
N SER A 308 15.33 13.61 -0.19
CA SER A 308 16.71 13.14 -0.34
C SER A 308 16.88 12.06 -1.41
N LYS A 309 15.78 11.37 -1.78
CA LYS A 309 15.78 10.17 -2.63
C LYS A 309 14.90 10.26 -3.88
N TYR A 310 14.35 11.43 -4.20
CA TYR A 310 13.43 11.59 -5.34
C TYR A 310 14.03 11.11 -6.67
N TYR A 311 15.36 11.20 -6.86
CA TYR A 311 16.02 10.77 -8.09
C TYR A 311 16.00 9.24 -8.29
N ASP A 312 15.85 8.46 -7.21
CA ASP A 312 15.66 7.01 -7.25
C ASP A 312 14.17 6.66 -7.49
N LEU A 313 13.24 7.54 -7.07
CA LEU A 313 11.80 7.33 -7.16
C LEU A 313 11.21 7.69 -8.53
N TYR A 314 11.64 8.83 -9.08
CA TYR A 314 11.05 9.44 -10.27
C TYR A 314 11.10 8.54 -11.50
N PRO A 315 12.17 7.79 -11.80
CA PRO A 315 12.16 6.85 -12.92
C PRO A 315 11.03 5.81 -12.82
N GLY A 316 10.73 5.33 -11.61
CA GLY A 316 9.60 4.42 -11.36
C GLY A 316 8.26 5.07 -11.66
N PHE A 317 8.03 6.29 -11.15
CA PHE A 317 6.83 7.07 -11.47
C PHE A 317 6.72 7.37 -12.97
N GLY A 318 7.81 7.70 -13.65
CA GLY A 318 7.84 7.94 -15.09
C GLY A 318 7.38 6.71 -15.87
N VAL A 319 7.85 5.51 -15.51
CA VAL A 319 7.40 4.26 -16.17
C VAL A 319 5.91 4.05 -15.96
N TYR A 320 5.43 4.23 -14.72
CA TYR A 320 4.01 4.06 -14.41
C TYR A 320 3.13 5.08 -15.16
N LEU A 321 3.50 6.36 -15.13
CA LEU A 321 2.73 7.43 -15.78
C LEU A 321 2.71 7.29 -17.32
N ARG A 322 3.81 6.82 -17.93
CA ARG A 322 3.82 6.45 -19.36
C ARG A 322 2.83 5.34 -19.66
N LYS A 323 2.70 4.35 -18.77
CA LYS A 323 1.71 3.27 -18.91
C LYS A 323 0.27 3.79 -18.77
N VAL A 324 0.03 4.75 -17.87
CA VAL A 324 -1.27 5.43 -17.76
C VAL A 324 -1.62 6.19 -19.04
N CYS A 325 -0.62 6.81 -19.67
CA CYS A 325 -0.76 7.62 -20.89
C CYS A 325 -0.43 6.86 -22.18
N GLU A 326 -0.59 5.54 -22.21
CA GLU A 326 -0.31 4.73 -23.39
C GLU A 326 -1.28 5.01 -24.54
N ASP A 327 -2.53 5.32 -24.20
CA ASP A 327 -3.61 5.69 -25.12
C ASP A 327 -3.83 7.21 -25.20
N GLU A 328 -4.68 7.63 -26.13
CA GLU A 328 -5.12 9.03 -26.25
C GLU A 328 -5.77 9.56 -24.95
N PRO A 329 -5.65 10.86 -24.62
CA PRO A 329 -6.11 11.39 -23.33
C PRO A 329 -7.58 11.06 -22.95
N HIS A 330 -8.52 11.12 -23.90
CA HIS A 330 -9.92 10.75 -23.66
C HIS A 330 -10.17 9.26 -23.41
N LEU A 331 -9.17 8.40 -23.63
CA LEU A 331 -9.24 6.94 -23.47
C LEU A 331 -8.47 6.44 -22.24
N ILE A 332 -7.83 7.34 -21.47
CA ILE A 332 -7.12 6.94 -20.25
C ILE A 332 -8.09 6.19 -19.31
N PRO A 333 -7.81 4.92 -18.94
CA PRO A 333 -8.72 4.13 -18.12
C PRO A 333 -8.56 4.49 -16.65
N PHE A 334 -9.10 5.64 -16.25
CA PHE A 334 -8.92 6.17 -14.90
C PHE A 334 -9.40 5.22 -13.81
N GLU A 335 -10.43 4.41 -14.05
CA GLU A 335 -10.92 3.40 -13.10
C GLU A 335 -9.81 2.44 -12.62
N ARG A 336 -8.88 2.09 -13.51
CA ARG A 336 -7.77 1.20 -13.20
C ARG A 336 -6.62 1.88 -12.46
N TYR A 337 -6.41 3.17 -12.71
CA TYR A 337 -5.21 3.89 -12.27
C TYR A 337 -5.50 4.95 -11.20
N HIS A 338 -6.77 5.21 -10.90
CA HIS A 338 -7.21 6.31 -10.03
C HIS A 338 -6.47 6.30 -8.70
N ASN A 339 -6.47 5.14 -8.04
CA ASN A 339 -5.91 4.93 -6.73
C ASN A 339 -4.42 5.24 -6.65
N SER A 340 -3.65 4.68 -7.58
CA SER A 340 -2.22 4.96 -7.70
C SER A 340 -1.94 6.41 -8.08
N LEU A 341 -2.70 7.01 -9.00
CA LEU A 341 -2.52 8.43 -9.37
C LEU A 341 -2.75 9.36 -8.17
N ARG A 342 -3.82 9.10 -7.42
CA ARG A 342 -4.18 9.78 -6.17
C ARG A 342 -3.12 9.63 -5.08
N ALA A 343 -2.32 8.56 -5.10
CA ALA A 343 -1.18 8.39 -4.20
C ALA A 343 0.10 9.08 -4.70
N ILE A 344 0.41 8.99 -6.01
CA ILE A 344 1.66 9.53 -6.59
C ILE A 344 1.65 11.07 -6.67
N ILE A 345 0.54 11.69 -7.10
CA ILE A 345 0.50 13.13 -7.36
C ILE A 345 0.80 13.96 -6.10
N PRO A 346 0.22 13.64 -4.92
CA PRO A 346 0.61 14.31 -3.68
C PRO A 346 2.07 14.10 -3.29
N VAL A 347 2.66 12.94 -3.58
CA VAL A 347 4.09 12.68 -3.32
C VAL A 347 4.96 13.61 -4.18
N ILE A 348 4.63 13.76 -5.48
CA ILE A 348 5.31 14.69 -6.39
C ILE A 348 5.16 16.14 -5.88
N ASP A 349 3.95 16.54 -5.50
CA ASP A 349 3.68 17.88 -4.96
C ASP A 349 4.53 18.15 -3.71
N VAL A 350 4.55 17.22 -2.75
CA VAL A 350 5.35 17.33 -1.52
C VAL A 350 6.83 17.49 -1.82
N ILE A 351 7.38 16.73 -2.78
CA ILE A 351 8.78 16.86 -3.20
C ILE A 351 9.04 18.25 -3.80
N VAL A 352 8.25 18.68 -4.79
CA VAL A 352 8.37 20.01 -5.44
C VAL A 352 8.19 21.15 -4.42
N SER A 353 7.24 21.00 -3.49
CA SER A 353 6.89 22.01 -2.51
C SER A 353 7.91 22.14 -1.39
N ASN A 354 8.76 21.14 -1.15
CA ASN A 354 9.75 21.17 -0.07
C ASN A 354 11.21 21.24 -0.53
N LEU A 355 11.52 20.88 -1.78
CA LEU A 355 12.88 21.04 -2.32
C LEU A 355 13.32 22.52 -2.37
N PRO A 356 14.65 22.79 -2.31
CA PRO A 356 15.21 24.09 -2.67
C PRO A 356 14.75 24.52 -4.06
N LEU A 357 14.55 25.83 -4.26
CA LEU A 357 13.88 26.39 -5.45
C LEU A 357 14.39 25.85 -6.79
N MET A 358 15.71 25.85 -7.01
CA MET A 358 16.29 25.33 -8.24
C MET A 358 16.04 23.82 -8.39
N SER A 359 16.28 23.05 -7.35
CA SER A 359 16.05 21.60 -7.34
C SER A 359 14.59 21.25 -7.56
N ALA A 360 13.65 22.02 -7.00
CA ALA A 360 12.22 21.83 -7.18
C ALA A 360 11.76 21.98 -8.64
N LEU A 361 12.36 22.90 -9.39
CA LEU A 361 12.00 23.15 -10.79
C LEU A 361 12.76 22.26 -11.78
N THR A 362 13.92 21.71 -11.38
CA THR A 362 14.68 20.73 -12.17
C THR A 362 14.48 19.29 -11.71
N THR A 363 13.57 19.04 -10.76
CA THR A 363 13.36 17.69 -10.21
C THR A 363 12.88 16.72 -11.28
N PHE A 364 12.16 17.20 -12.30
CA PHE A 364 11.71 16.42 -13.44
C PHE A 364 12.81 16.12 -14.46
N ASP A 365 14.02 16.65 -14.31
CA ASP A 365 15.17 16.27 -15.16
C ASP A 365 15.61 14.81 -14.88
N SER A 366 15.22 14.24 -13.73
CA SER A 366 15.45 12.83 -13.39
C SER A 366 14.65 11.86 -14.27
N ASP A 367 13.46 12.26 -14.74
CA ASP A 367 12.71 11.56 -15.78
C ASP A 367 11.83 12.60 -16.52
N SER A 368 12.22 12.92 -17.75
CA SER A 368 11.62 14.00 -18.54
C SER A 368 10.18 13.77 -18.96
N ASP A 369 9.65 12.55 -18.79
CA ASP A 369 8.31 12.20 -19.25
C ASP A 369 7.25 12.39 -18.18
N ILE A 370 7.62 12.53 -16.89
CA ILE A 370 6.67 12.72 -15.78
C ILE A 370 5.76 13.92 -16.06
N LEU A 371 6.34 15.09 -16.30
CA LEU A 371 5.58 16.33 -16.45
C LEU A 371 4.67 16.32 -17.70
N PRO A 372 5.15 15.89 -18.89
CA PRO A 372 4.29 15.61 -20.05
C PRO A 372 3.13 14.65 -19.76
N CYS A 373 3.39 13.54 -19.05
CA CYS A 373 2.33 12.59 -18.68
C CYS A 373 1.30 13.23 -17.75
N LEU A 374 1.72 14.03 -16.78
CA LEU A 374 0.81 14.77 -15.90
C LEU A 374 -0.07 15.76 -16.67
N PHE A 375 0.46 16.42 -17.71
CA PHE A 375 -0.36 17.26 -18.60
C PHE A 375 -1.39 16.43 -19.38
N ASN A 376 -1.01 15.26 -19.91
CA ASN A 376 -1.94 14.36 -20.59
C ASN A 376 -3.02 13.82 -19.64
N ILE A 377 -2.67 13.53 -18.38
CA ILE A 377 -3.63 13.11 -17.35
C ILE A 377 -4.63 14.23 -17.04
N VAL A 378 -4.17 15.48 -16.87
CA VAL A 378 -5.07 16.64 -16.71
C VAL A 378 -6.00 16.77 -17.91
N TRP A 379 -5.46 16.65 -19.12
CA TRP A 379 -6.27 16.74 -20.33
C TRP A 379 -7.30 15.61 -20.42
N GLY A 380 -6.90 14.37 -20.11
CA GLY A 380 -7.82 13.23 -20.07
C GLY A 380 -8.93 13.42 -19.05
N CYS A 381 -8.61 13.92 -17.84
CA CYS A 381 -9.61 14.26 -16.84
C CYS A 381 -10.63 15.27 -17.39
N ALA A 382 -10.16 16.34 -18.04
CA ALA A 382 -11.03 17.36 -18.61
C ALA A 382 -11.94 16.83 -19.71
N GLN A 383 -11.42 15.97 -20.60
CA GLN A 383 -12.22 15.40 -21.68
C GLN A 383 -13.30 14.44 -21.16
N GLN A 384 -12.96 13.59 -20.19
CA GLN A 384 -13.89 12.58 -19.68
C GLN A 384 -14.93 13.16 -18.70
N GLU A 385 -14.61 14.27 -18.00
CA GLU A 385 -15.59 15.03 -17.21
C GLU A 385 -16.74 15.55 -18.08
N HIS A 386 -16.42 16.07 -19.28
CA HIS A 386 -17.43 16.54 -20.23
C HIS A 386 -18.25 15.43 -20.89
N LEU A 387 -17.65 14.25 -21.07
CA LEU A 387 -18.28 13.13 -21.79
C LEU A 387 -19.11 12.22 -20.88
N ALA A 388 -19.05 12.39 -19.55
CA ALA A 388 -19.68 11.50 -18.57
C ALA A 388 -19.33 10.00 -18.79
N THR A 389 -18.13 9.75 -19.33
CA THR A 389 -17.68 8.42 -19.76
C THR A 389 -17.07 7.58 -18.65
N CYS A 390 -16.74 8.19 -17.51
CA CYS A 390 -16.09 7.51 -16.39
C CYS A 390 -17.13 7.11 -15.34
N SER A 391 -17.09 5.87 -14.85
CA SER A 391 -17.98 5.43 -13.77
C SER A 391 -17.58 5.99 -12.39
N ILE A 392 -16.33 6.45 -12.26
CA ILE A 392 -15.78 7.03 -11.03
C ILE A 392 -15.73 8.57 -11.11
N SER A 393 -15.81 9.20 -9.94
CA SER A 393 -15.60 10.66 -9.83
C SER A 393 -14.12 11.01 -9.98
N LEU A 394 -13.78 11.82 -10.97
CA LEU A 394 -12.43 12.36 -11.16
C LEU A 394 -12.16 13.62 -10.32
N THR A 395 -13.12 14.07 -9.52
CA THR A 395 -13.05 15.31 -8.74
C THR A 395 -11.82 15.33 -7.83
N GLY A 396 -11.59 14.24 -7.09
CA GLY A 396 -10.41 14.14 -6.21
C GLY A 396 -9.11 14.24 -7.01
N LEU A 397 -8.97 13.46 -8.07
CA LEU A 397 -7.77 13.46 -8.91
C LEU A 397 -7.49 14.85 -9.49
N TRP A 398 -8.53 15.52 -9.97
CA TRP A 398 -8.47 16.89 -10.45
C TRP A 398 -7.99 17.87 -9.36
N GLU A 399 -8.46 17.72 -8.13
CA GLU A 399 -8.04 18.54 -6.99
C GLU A 399 -6.57 18.37 -6.64
N ASP A 400 -6.05 17.14 -6.65
CA ASP A 400 -4.63 16.89 -6.39
C ASP A 400 -3.74 17.51 -7.47
N LEU A 401 -4.12 17.34 -8.74
CA LEU A 401 -3.44 17.96 -9.88
C LEU A 401 -3.47 19.48 -9.78
N SER A 402 -4.62 20.06 -9.43
CA SER A 402 -4.79 21.51 -9.26
C SER A 402 -3.85 22.05 -8.19
N VAL A 403 -3.73 21.35 -7.05
CA VAL A 403 -2.80 21.75 -5.99
C VAL A 403 -1.35 21.61 -6.44
N MET A 404 -0.96 20.47 -7.01
CA MET A 404 0.41 20.24 -7.48
C MET A 404 0.84 21.29 -8.52
N PHE A 405 0.01 21.57 -9.52
CA PHE A 405 0.31 22.56 -10.55
C PHE A 405 0.27 23.99 -9.99
N GLY A 406 -0.65 24.31 -9.09
CA GLY A 406 -0.68 25.62 -8.43
C GLY A 406 0.57 25.89 -7.61
N ASP A 407 1.05 24.89 -6.87
CA ASP A 407 2.27 24.98 -6.07
C ASP A 407 3.55 24.96 -6.94
N LEU A 408 3.55 24.25 -8.07
CA LEU A 408 4.59 24.36 -9.09
C LEU A 408 4.64 25.76 -9.70
N MET A 409 3.50 26.36 -10.05
CA MET A 409 3.44 27.72 -10.60
C MET A 409 3.87 28.79 -9.61
N ARG A 410 3.57 28.60 -8.31
CA ARG A 410 4.15 29.42 -7.24
C ARG A 410 5.68 29.35 -7.25
N ARG A 411 6.27 28.16 -7.38
CA ARG A 411 7.73 27.99 -7.51
C ARG A 411 8.29 28.69 -8.76
N VAL A 412 7.58 28.63 -9.88
CA VAL A 412 7.96 29.36 -11.10
C VAL A 412 8.01 30.87 -10.82
N GLN A 413 6.99 31.41 -10.15
CA GLN A 413 6.96 32.82 -9.78
C GLN A 413 8.14 33.19 -8.87
N ASP A 414 8.42 32.40 -7.83
CA ASP A 414 9.54 32.61 -6.92
C ASP A 414 10.87 32.71 -7.68
N LEU A 415 11.11 31.80 -8.65
CA LEU A 415 12.32 31.81 -9.48
C LEU A 415 12.41 33.07 -10.33
N LEU A 416 11.31 33.47 -10.95
CA LEU A 416 11.27 34.66 -11.79
C LEU A 416 11.48 35.93 -10.96
N GLN A 417 10.95 36.01 -9.75
CA GLN A 417 11.23 37.13 -8.84
C GLN A 417 12.69 37.16 -8.38
N GLU A 418 13.33 36.01 -8.14
CA GLU A 418 14.74 35.94 -7.75
C GLU A 418 15.70 36.30 -8.91
N LYS A 419 15.41 35.83 -10.12
CA LYS A 419 16.33 35.95 -11.28
C LYS A 419 16.01 37.11 -12.22
N MET A 420 14.77 37.61 -12.19
CA MET A 420 14.26 38.70 -13.03
C MET A 420 13.46 39.69 -12.15
N PRO A 421 14.09 40.36 -11.17
CA PRO A 421 13.40 41.34 -10.36
C PRO A 421 12.91 42.49 -11.25
N THR A 422 11.62 42.82 -11.16
CA THR A 422 11.08 44.00 -11.81
C THR A 422 11.68 45.23 -11.13
N ASP A 423 12.58 45.95 -11.82
CA ASP A 423 13.15 47.20 -11.32
C ASP A 423 12.02 48.17 -10.96
N SER A 424 11.81 48.36 -9.66
CA SER A 424 10.92 49.37 -9.11
C SER A 424 11.72 50.67 -8.94
N ALA A 425 12.03 51.33 -10.06
CA ALA A 425 12.11 52.79 -10.21
C ALA A 425 12.80 53.17 -11.52
N GLY A 426 11.99 53.66 -12.48
CA GLY A 426 12.42 54.66 -13.45
C GLY A 426 13.46 54.25 -14.49
N GLY A 427 12.98 53.81 -15.65
CA GLY A 427 13.78 53.83 -16.88
C GLY A 427 13.28 52.80 -17.88
N GLY A 428 12.85 53.26 -19.06
CA GLY A 428 12.51 52.38 -20.17
C GLY A 428 13.69 51.49 -20.53
N GLY A 429 13.65 50.25 -20.07
CA GLY A 429 14.58 49.18 -20.42
C GLY A 429 13.85 48.17 -21.29
N THR A 430 14.44 47.88 -22.45
CA THR A 430 14.04 46.82 -23.38
C THR A 430 13.70 45.52 -22.65
N ALA A 431 12.62 44.84 -23.04
CA ALA A 431 12.24 43.51 -22.56
C ALA A 431 13.48 42.61 -22.47
N SER A 432 13.96 42.37 -21.25
CA SER A 432 15.14 41.56 -21.02
C SER A 432 14.74 40.12 -21.28
N THR A 433 15.31 39.52 -22.32
CA THR A 433 15.14 38.09 -22.59
C THR A 433 15.53 37.29 -21.33
N PRO A 434 14.70 36.31 -20.91
CA PRO A 434 14.99 35.55 -19.71
C PRO A 434 16.38 34.89 -19.79
N PRO A 435 17.17 34.90 -18.70
CA PRO A 435 18.47 34.27 -18.66
C PRO A 435 18.42 32.83 -19.18
N ALA A 436 19.45 32.39 -19.91
CA ALA A 436 19.47 31.04 -20.50
C ALA A 436 19.27 29.92 -19.46
N SER A 437 19.66 30.15 -18.19
CA SER A 437 19.40 29.24 -17.08
C SER A 437 17.90 29.12 -16.77
N VAL A 438 17.19 30.25 -16.65
CA VAL A 438 15.74 30.30 -16.42
C VAL A 438 15.00 29.64 -17.60
N SER A 439 15.39 29.99 -18.84
CA SER A 439 14.77 29.43 -20.04
C SER A 439 15.00 27.92 -20.17
N ARG A 440 16.12 27.39 -19.65
CA ARG A 440 16.37 25.95 -19.58
C ARG A 440 15.49 25.28 -18.53
N THR A 441 15.47 25.82 -17.30
CA THR A 441 14.67 25.27 -16.19
C THR A 441 13.17 25.29 -16.49
N LEU A 442 12.68 26.34 -17.14
CA LEU A 442 11.26 26.51 -17.49
C LEU A 442 10.95 26.07 -18.93
N ARG A 443 11.80 25.24 -19.53
CA ARG A 443 11.62 24.78 -20.92
C ARG A 443 10.26 24.13 -21.15
N TRP A 444 9.74 23.43 -20.14
CA TRP A 444 8.43 22.77 -20.20
C TRP A 444 7.27 23.76 -20.42
N LEU A 445 7.32 24.98 -19.86
CA LEU A 445 6.31 26.02 -20.09
C LEU A 445 6.32 26.47 -21.55
N TYR A 446 7.52 26.65 -22.13
CA TYR A 446 7.65 26.96 -23.55
C TYR A 446 7.18 25.82 -24.46
N CYS A 447 7.34 24.57 -24.05
CA CYS A 447 6.80 23.42 -24.77
C CYS A 447 5.26 23.41 -24.70
N LEU A 448 4.69 23.67 -23.53
CA LEU A 448 3.24 23.74 -23.33
C LEU A 448 2.62 24.87 -24.16
N GLU A 449 3.22 26.06 -24.13
CA GLU A 449 2.86 27.21 -24.97
C GLU A 449 2.80 26.84 -26.45
N LYS A 450 3.84 26.14 -26.94
CA LYS A 450 3.97 25.75 -28.36
C LYS A 450 3.20 24.48 -28.74
N SER A 451 2.48 23.86 -27.82
CA SER A 451 1.72 22.64 -28.10
C SER A 451 0.75 22.86 -29.25
N THR A 452 0.66 21.92 -30.19
CA THR A 452 -0.33 21.99 -31.29
C THR A 452 -1.75 21.72 -30.82
N SER A 453 -1.90 21.29 -29.57
CA SER A 453 -3.15 20.87 -28.97
C SER A 453 -3.73 21.97 -28.06
N PRO A 454 -4.67 22.80 -28.55
CA PRO A 454 -5.23 23.88 -27.75
C PRO A 454 -5.93 23.37 -26.48
N GLY A 455 -6.58 22.21 -26.55
CA GLY A 455 -7.24 21.58 -25.40
C GLY A 455 -6.28 21.22 -24.24
N LEU A 456 -5.00 20.96 -24.53
CA LEU A 456 -4.00 20.72 -23.48
C LEU A 456 -3.72 21.96 -22.65
N ARG A 457 -3.54 23.11 -23.32
CA ARG A 457 -3.29 24.40 -22.64
C ARG A 457 -4.50 24.82 -21.82
N GLU A 458 -5.68 24.71 -22.40
CA GLU A 458 -6.94 25.03 -21.72
C GLU A 458 -7.15 24.15 -20.48
N ALA A 459 -6.96 22.83 -20.61
CA ALA A 459 -7.08 21.91 -19.48
C ALA A 459 -6.09 22.23 -18.36
N PHE A 460 -4.84 22.56 -18.70
CA PHE A 460 -3.82 22.99 -17.73
C PHE A 460 -4.21 24.28 -17.00
N VAL A 461 -4.64 25.32 -17.73
CA VAL A 461 -5.05 26.60 -17.14
C VAL A 461 -6.26 26.39 -16.23
N ARG A 462 -7.29 25.68 -16.71
CA ARG A 462 -8.49 25.32 -15.92
C ARG A 462 -8.12 24.57 -14.63
N CYS A 463 -7.19 23.62 -14.73
CA CYS A 463 -6.72 22.85 -13.59
C CYS A 463 -6.03 23.76 -12.55
N CYS A 464 -5.13 24.65 -12.98
CA CYS A 464 -4.45 25.59 -12.10
C CYS A 464 -5.42 26.56 -11.41
N LEU A 465 -6.47 27.02 -12.09
CA LEU A 465 -7.41 28.02 -11.60
C LEU A 465 -8.54 27.44 -10.73
N SER A 466 -8.69 26.12 -10.66
CA SER A 466 -9.84 25.44 -10.05
C SER A 466 -10.10 25.78 -8.58
N ARG A 467 -9.08 26.11 -7.76
CA ARG A 467 -9.25 26.30 -6.30
C ARG A 467 -8.62 27.55 -5.69
N ARG A 468 -7.63 28.20 -6.33
CA ARG A 468 -6.84 29.27 -5.71
C ARG A 468 -6.84 30.54 -6.56
N GLY A 469 -7.53 31.59 -6.09
CA GLY A 469 -7.51 32.90 -6.74
C GLY A 469 -6.10 33.49 -6.88
N GLU A 470 -5.18 33.15 -5.98
CA GLU A 470 -3.78 33.59 -6.02
C GLU A 470 -2.99 32.98 -7.19
N VAL A 471 -3.34 31.75 -7.63
CA VAL A 471 -2.63 31.05 -8.72
C VAL A 471 -2.79 31.79 -10.05
N ARG A 472 -3.92 32.48 -10.25
CA ARG A 472 -4.10 33.37 -11.40
C ARG A 472 -3.02 34.45 -11.44
N GLY A 473 -2.69 35.04 -10.30
CA GLY A 473 -1.61 36.03 -10.20
C GLY A 473 -0.24 35.45 -10.56
N TYR A 474 0.03 34.21 -10.15
CA TYR A 474 1.29 33.51 -10.47
C TYR A 474 1.41 33.24 -11.97
N LEU A 475 0.33 32.74 -12.59
CA LEU A 475 0.25 32.47 -14.03
C LEU A 475 0.42 33.74 -14.86
N VAL A 476 -0.33 34.81 -14.55
CA VAL A 476 -0.23 36.09 -15.26
C VAL A 476 1.20 36.63 -15.18
N TYR A 477 1.80 36.62 -13.98
CA TYR A 477 3.19 37.07 -13.80
C TYR A 477 4.16 36.24 -14.64
N ALA A 478 4.07 34.91 -14.59
CA ALA A 478 4.94 34.01 -15.33
C ALA A 478 4.80 34.20 -16.84
N CYS A 479 3.57 34.29 -17.36
CA CYS A 479 3.32 34.46 -18.78
C CYS A 479 3.84 35.80 -19.32
N HIS A 480 3.69 36.89 -18.55
CA HIS A 480 4.27 38.19 -18.92
C HIS A 480 5.81 38.17 -18.96
N GLN A 481 6.45 37.62 -17.93
CA GLN A 481 7.92 37.59 -17.83
C GLN A 481 8.57 36.67 -18.88
N LEU A 482 7.86 35.63 -19.30
CA LEU A 482 8.36 34.62 -20.25
C LEU A 482 7.87 34.82 -21.69
N HIS A 483 7.00 35.80 -21.93
CA HIS A 483 6.34 36.06 -23.21
C HIS A 483 5.54 34.85 -23.74
N LEU A 484 4.68 34.28 -22.89
CA LEU A 484 3.80 33.15 -23.23
C LEU A 484 2.41 33.67 -23.63
N GLU A 485 2.26 34.12 -24.87
CA GLU A 485 1.06 34.83 -25.35
C GLU A 485 -0.20 33.96 -25.36
N ASN A 486 -0.11 32.70 -25.80
CA ASN A 486 -1.26 31.80 -25.89
C ASN A 486 -1.76 31.38 -24.51
N LEU A 487 -0.83 31.10 -23.58
CA LEU A 487 -1.20 30.83 -22.19
C LEU A 487 -1.73 32.09 -21.49
N LEU A 488 -1.19 33.28 -21.79
CA LEU A 488 -1.70 34.53 -21.23
C LEU A 488 -3.14 34.79 -21.65
N GLU A 489 -3.44 34.62 -22.95
CA GLU A 489 -4.79 34.75 -23.51
C GLU A 489 -5.78 33.88 -22.73
N LEU A 490 -5.49 32.59 -22.56
CA LEU A 490 -6.34 31.65 -21.82
C LEU A 490 -6.50 32.00 -20.33
N VAL A 491 -5.48 32.56 -19.69
CA VAL A 491 -5.55 32.97 -18.27
C VAL A 491 -6.38 34.25 -18.10
N THR A 492 -6.41 35.11 -19.11
CA THR A 492 -7.18 36.37 -19.12
C THR A 492 -8.59 36.20 -19.69
N ASP A 493 -8.81 35.19 -20.53
CA ASP A 493 -10.10 34.82 -21.12
C ASP A 493 -10.93 34.01 -20.13
N GLU A 494 -11.31 34.65 -19.02
CA GLU A 494 -12.44 34.21 -18.18
C GLU A 494 -13.27 35.43 -17.76
N ASN A 495 -14.18 35.79 -18.68
CA ASN A 495 -15.56 36.13 -18.36
C ASN A 495 -16.38 34.85 -18.29
#